data_AF-A0A819LXD5-F1
#
_entry.id   AF-A0A819LXD5-F1
#
_cell.length_a   1.000
_cell.length_b   1.000
_cell.length_c   1.000
_cell.angle_alpha   90.00
_cell.angle_beta   90.00
_cell.angle_gamma   90.00
#
_symmetry.space_group_name_H-M   'P 1'
#
loop_
_entity.id
_entity.type
_entity.pdbx_description
1 polymer ?
#
loop_
_entity_poly.entity_id
_entity_poly.type
_entity_poly.pdbx_seq_one_letter_code
_entity_poly.pdbx_strand_id
1 'polypeptide(L)'
;MIFAGLTQQTRTYTVKSPSEATFEIFYNQYQAQDISCPCSRTSIDVEAITSKSFEIQVASSLNTFIQQTPLTFLHTLQFIRDAFRSNQLQNMFMTTWEIAFTTAAENYIVATIPRSYNNGTCLCATSLSATCWRPLDFVLHQRTITLPGLVGGCLPVDGLRQSTMECLFDSTCLSMLSTLLNSSMVPPSLNTSVVTRFPYLTTKLGTIIDELFVEEWINASNFSAYYQACSPRLCQVRFNEHNNAIYIITTLLGFYGGLTVCLRFIVLRIMDCRMICARHLEICGKELCCITEVEEQQEKQVAILQNGNAKLKRF
;
A
#
# COMPACT_ATOMS: atom_id res chain seq x y z
N MET A 1 -18.33 33.53 0.39
CA MET A 1 -17.56 33.09 -0.80
C MET A 1 -17.03 34.25 -1.65
N ILE A 2 -17.83 35.27 -1.98
CA ILE A 2 -17.39 36.38 -2.87
C ILE A 2 -16.18 37.16 -2.30
N PHE A 3 -16.12 37.35 -0.97
CA PHE A 3 -15.03 38.09 -0.32
C PHE A 3 -13.67 37.39 -0.40
N ALA A 4 -13.63 36.05 -0.40
CA ALA A 4 -12.39 35.28 -0.51
C ALA A 4 -11.79 35.33 -1.92
N GLY A 5 -12.63 35.37 -2.96
CA GLY A 5 -12.18 35.52 -4.35
C GLY A 5 -11.71 36.94 -4.70
N LEU A 6 -12.04 37.94 -3.87
CA LEU A 6 -11.59 39.32 -4.05
C LEU A 6 -10.21 39.59 -3.44
N THR A 7 -9.81 38.84 -2.40
CA THR A 7 -8.56 39.10 -1.66
C THR A 7 -7.35 38.29 -2.15
N GLN A 8 -7.57 37.11 -2.74
CA GLN A 8 -6.51 36.22 -3.20
C GLN A 8 -6.84 35.58 -4.55
N GLN A 9 -5.82 35.39 -5.37
CA GLN A 9 -5.88 34.61 -6.61
C GLN A 9 -4.81 33.53 -6.57
N THR A 10 -5.20 32.29 -6.85
CA THR A 10 -4.24 31.20 -7.03
C THR A 10 -3.62 31.31 -8.41
N ARG A 11 -2.29 31.50 -8.46
CA ARG A 11 -1.51 31.38 -9.69
C ARG A 11 -0.83 30.02 -9.73
N THR A 12 -0.73 29.47 -10.94
CA THR A 12 0.01 28.24 -11.18
C THR A 12 1.23 28.55 -12.05
N TYR A 13 2.42 28.27 -11.54
CA TYR A 13 3.65 28.32 -12.33
C TYR A 13 4.00 26.91 -12.81
N THR A 14 4.28 26.75 -14.11
CA THR A 14 4.56 25.44 -14.71
C THR A 14 5.93 25.43 -15.35
N VAL A 15 6.79 24.49 -14.94
CA VAL A 15 8.07 24.21 -15.58
C VAL A 15 7.93 22.94 -16.42
N LYS A 16 8.28 23.01 -17.69
CA LYS A 16 8.30 21.85 -18.60
C LYS A 16 9.67 21.19 -18.52
N SER A 17 9.68 19.87 -18.33
CA SER A 17 10.89 19.03 -18.33
C SER A 17 12.03 19.61 -17.48
N PRO A 18 11.80 19.80 -16.16
CA PRO A 18 12.81 20.37 -15.28
C PRO A 18 14.06 19.47 -15.20
N SER A 19 15.23 20.10 -15.18
CA SER A 19 16.47 19.41 -14.81
C SER A 19 16.52 19.14 -13.30
N GLU A 20 17.35 18.21 -12.86
CA GLU A 20 17.57 17.88 -11.44
C GLU A 20 17.88 19.13 -10.61
N ALA A 21 18.81 19.98 -11.07
CA ALA A 21 19.17 21.22 -10.40
C ALA A 21 18.02 22.24 -10.38
N THR A 22 17.26 22.35 -11.48
CA THR A 22 16.09 23.24 -11.55
C THR A 22 15.03 22.80 -10.55
N PHE A 23 14.79 21.50 -10.44
CA PHE A 23 13.82 20.92 -9.51
C PHE A 23 14.21 21.19 -8.04
N GLU A 24 15.47 21.00 -7.67
CA GLU A 24 15.94 21.28 -6.31
C GLU A 24 15.82 22.76 -5.94
N ILE A 25 16.22 23.68 -6.83
CA ILE A 25 16.04 25.13 -6.61
C ILE A 25 14.56 25.46 -6.42
N PHE A 26 13.72 24.92 -7.29
CA PHE A 26 12.30 25.18 -7.30
C PHE A 26 11.60 24.65 -6.03
N TYR A 27 12.02 23.48 -5.54
CA TYR A 27 11.52 22.92 -4.29
C TYR A 27 11.92 23.75 -3.06
N ASN A 28 13.16 24.23 -3.02
CA ASN A 28 13.64 25.07 -1.93
C ASN A 28 12.98 26.46 -1.91
N GLN A 29 12.59 26.99 -3.07
CA GLN A 29 12.01 28.32 -3.20
C GLN A 29 10.54 28.41 -2.77
N TYR A 30 9.73 27.37 -3.03
CA TYR A 30 8.27 27.47 -2.90
C TYR A 30 7.64 26.64 -1.77
N GLN A 31 8.45 25.92 -0.98
CA GLN A 31 8.02 25.00 0.08
C GLN A 31 7.17 23.81 -0.42
N ALA A 32 7.34 22.66 0.20
CA ALA A 32 6.91 21.34 -0.30
C ALA A 32 5.40 21.15 -0.54
N GLN A 33 4.52 21.92 0.11
CA GLN A 33 3.09 21.61 0.20
C GLN A 33 2.28 21.94 -1.06
N ASP A 34 2.83 22.73 -1.99
CA ASP A 34 2.12 23.20 -3.18
C ASP A 34 2.79 22.83 -4.51
N ILE A 35 3.76 21.92 -4.49
CA ILE A 35 4.54 21.49 -5.66
C ILE A 35 4.09 20.10 -6.08
N SER A 36 3.64 19.94 -7.33
CA SER A 36 3.31 18.64 -7.91
C SER A 36 4.15 18.38 -9.16
N CYS A 37 4.93 17.31 -9.11
CA CYS A 37 5.88 16.89 -10.14
C CYS A 37 5.70 15.40 -10.44
N PRO A 38 4.67 15.02 -11.23
CA PRO A 38 4.41 13.61 -11.53
C PRO A 38 5.55 13.00 -12.38
N CYS A 39 6.02 11.83 -11.96
CA CYS A 39 6.93 11.00 -12.72
C CYS A 39 6.24 10.49 -13.99
N SER A 40 6.95 10.48 -15.11
CA SER A 40 6.34 10.18 -16.42
C SER A 40 6.36 8.70 -16.82
N ARG A 41 7.08 7.87 -16.07
CA ARG A 41 7.34 6.46 -16.41
C ARG A 41 6.65 5.44 -15.50
N THR A 42 5.84 5.88 -14.55
CA THR A 42 5.12 5.01 -13.62
C THR A 42 3.62 5.01 -13.95
N SER A 43 2.99 3.83 -13.91
CA SER A 43 1.53 3.67 -14.07
C SER A 43 0.73 4.16 -12.86
N ILE A 44 1.44 4.67 -11.85
CA ILE A 44 0.93 5.22 -10.60
C ILE A 44 1.39 6.68 -10.57
N ASP A 45 0.54 7.59 -10.09
CA ASP A 45 0.87 8.99 -9.83
C ASP A 45 1.91 9.08 -8.69
N VAL A 46 3.16 8.80 -9.04
CA VAL A 46 4.31 8.96 -8.15
C VAL A 46 4.88 10.34 -8.38
N GLU A 47 5.00 11.13 -7.32
CA GLU A 47 5.62 12.45 -7.38
C GLU A 47 7.14 12.34 -7.20
N ALA A 48 7.88 13.19 -7.92
CA ALA A 48 9.30 13.34 -7.74
C ALA A 48 9.61 13.90 -6.34
N ILE A 49 10.53 13.25 -5.62
CA ILE A 49 10.97 13.68 -4.30
C ILE A 49 12.34 14.37 -4.38
N THR A 50 12.66 15.19 -3.38
CA THR A 50 13.97 15.83 -3.24
C THR A 50 15.08 14.84 -2.92
N SER A 51 16.33 15.23 -3.16
CA SER A 51 17.52 14.47 -2.77
C SER A 51 17.53 14.14 -1.28
N LYS A 52 17.17 15.11 -0.43
CA LYS A 52 17.09 14.89 1.03
C LYS A 52 16.00 13.88 1.40
N SER A 53 14.81 14.02 0.81
CA SER A 53 13.72 13.07 1.05
C SER A 53 14.06 11.68 0.53
N PHE A 54 14.74 11.58 -0.62
CA PHE A 54 15.24 10.34 -1.19
C PHE A 54 16.24 9.67 -0.25
N GLU A 55 17.25 10.39 0.24
CA GLU A 55 18.24 9.86 1.18
C GLU A 55 17.57 9.33 2.46
N ILE A 56 16.63 10.09 3.03
CA ILE A 56 15.90 9.68 4.24
C ILE A 56 15.05 8.42 3.98
N GLN A 57 14.30 8.40 2.87
CA GLN A 57 13.44 7.25 2.54
C GLN A 57 14.26 6.01 2.24
N VAL A 58 15.37 6.14 1.49
CA VAL A 58 16.27 5.04 1.19
C VAL A 58 16.95 4.54 2.45
N ALA A 59 17.50 5.42 3.28
CA ALA A 59 18.13 5.03 4.54
C ALA A 59 17.14 4.35 5.49
N SER A 60 15.93 4.88 5.61
CA SER A 60 14.85 4.29 6.42
C SER A 60 14.47 2.91 5.90
N SER A 61 14.22 2.79 4.59
CA SER A 61 13.85 1.53 3.94
C SER A 61 14.95 0.48 4.08
N LEU A 62 16.22 0.87 3.87
CA LEU A 62 17.38 -0.01 4.06
C LEU A 62 17.50 -0.45 5.51
N ASN A 63 17.39 0.46 6.47
CA ASN A 63 17.48 0.11 7.89
C ASN A 63 16.35 -0.85 8.29
N THR A 64 15.12 -0.61 7.82
CA THR A 64 14.00 -1.54 8.03
C THR A 64 14.29 -2.89 7.40
N PHE A 65 14.81 -2.94 6.18
CA PHE A 65 15.17 -4.19 5.51
C PHE A 65 16.24 -4.96 6.27
N ILE A 66 17.33 -4.30 6.68
CA ILE A 66 18.44 -4.89 7.41
C ILE A 66 17.99 -5.45 8.76
N GLN A 67 17.10 -4.75 9.47
CA GLN A 67 16.61 -5.19 10.79
C GLN A 67 15.54 -6.28 10.70
N GLN A 68 14.62 -6.18 9.73
CA GLN A 68 13.46 -7.07 9.65
C GLN A 68 13.77 -8.37 8.92
N THR A 69 14.62 -8.36 7.89
CA THR A 69 14.86 -9.56 7.08
C THR A 69 15.43 -10.73 7.90
N PRO A 70 16.46 -10.54 8.75
CA PRO A 70 16.96 -11.61 9.62
C PRO A 70 15.90 -12.11 10.60
N LEU A 71 15.14 -11.18 11.20
CA LEU A 71 14.06 -11.52 12.14
C LEU A 71 12.96 -12.36 11.46
N THR A 72 12.50 -11.94 10.29
CA THR A 72 11.48 -12.68 9.52
C THR A 72 11.99 -14.06 9.13
N PHE A 73 13.23 -14.16 8.65
CA PHE A 73 13.86 -15.43 8.36
C PHE A 73 13.91 -16.36 9.58
N LEU A 74 14.32 -15.84 10.74
CA LEU A 74 14.38 -16.60 11.99
C LEU A 74 13.00 -17.11 12.43
N HIS A 75 11.97 -16.26 12.33
CA HIS A 75 10.60 -16.66 12.64
C HIS A 75 10.10 -17.75 11.69
N THR A 76 10.34 -17.62 10.38
CA THR A 76 9.98 -18.65 9.41
C THR A 76 10.73 -19.95 9.67
N LEU A 77 12.03 -19.89 9.95
CA LEU A 77 12.83 -21.07 10.27
C LEU A 77 12.35 -21.74 11.56
N GLN A 78 12.02 -20.97 12.59
CA GLN A 78 11.46 -21.48 13.83
C GLN A 78 10.12 -22.17 13.59
N PHE A 79 9.22 -21.53 12.85
CA PHE A 79 7.93 -22.13 12.47
C PHE A 79 8.11 -23.48 11.76
N ILE A 80 9.02 -23.57 10.80
CA ILE A 80 9.33 -24.83 10.11
C ILE A 80 9.82 -25.88 11.10
N ARG A 81 10.76 -25.53 11.98
CA ARG A 81 11.33 -26.46 12.98
C ARG A 81 10.27 -26.96 13.96
N ASP A 82 9.41 -26.07 14.43
CA ASP A 82 8.34 -26.41 15.36
C ASP A 82 7.28 -27.29 14.68
N ALA A 83 6.94 -27.01 13.42
CA ALA A 83 6.07 -27.87 12.62
C ALA A 83 6.65 -29.29 12.51
N PHE A 84 7.95 -29.46 12.21
CA PHE A 84 8.55 -30.80 12.13
C PHE A 84 8.62 -31.51 13.48
N ARG A 85 8.79 -30.80 14.60
CA ARG A 85 8.80 -31.41 15.94
C ARG A 85 7.42 -31.90 16.36
N SER A 86 6.40 -31.08 16.17
CA SER A 86 5.04 -31.39 16.62
C SER A 86 4.35 -32.49 15.81
N ASN A 87 4.78 -32.74 14.57
CA ASN A 87 4.05 -33.63 13.67
C ASN A 87 4.19 -35.14 13.94
N GLN A 88 5.00 -35.59 14.90
CA GLN A 88 5.27 -37.03 15.19
C GLN A 88 5.70 -37.89 13.99
N LEU A 89 5.93 -37.27 12.83
CA LEU A 89 6.34 -37.93 11.60
C LEU A 89 7.84 -38.17 11.62
N GLN A 90 8.22 -39.37 11.21
CA GLN A 90 9.61 -39.72 10.93
C GLN A 90 10.10 -38.92 9.73
N ASN A 91 11.20 -38.17 9.91
CA ASN A 91 11.87 -37.51 8.80
C ASN A 91 12.72 -38.52 8.02
N MET A 92 13.11 -38.17 6.80
CA MET A 92 13.93 -39.04 5.92
C MET A 92 15.24 -39.49 6.59
N PHE A 93 15.78 -38.69 7.50
CA PHE A 93 17.04 -38.97 8.21
C PHE A 93 16.84 -39.77 9.51
N MET A 94 15.60 -40.03 9.90
CA MET A 94 15.22 -40.70 11.15
C MET A 94 15.85 -40.07 12.41
N THR A 95 16.07 -38.75 12.39
CA THR A 95 16.77 -38.02 13.47
C THR A 95 15.83 -37.36 14.49
N THR A 96 14.55 -37.21 14.16
CA THR A 96 13.51 -36.59 15.02
C THR A 96 12.64 -37.61 15.75
N TRP A 97 11.94 -38.45 14.97
CA TRP A 97 11.00 -39.47 15.44
C TRP A 97 11.39 -40.80 14.82
N GLU A 98 11.20 -41.87 15.58
CA GLU A 98 11.45 -43.25 15.18
C GLU A 98 10.19 -44.07 15.33
N ILE A 99 9.95 -44.96 14.37
CA ILE A 99 8.86 -45.92 14.45
C ILE A 99 9.36 -47.13 15.21
N ALA A 100 8.79 -47.36 16.39
CA ALA A 100 9.06 -48.53 17.22
C ALA A 100 7.94 -49.56 17.05
N PHE A 101 8.34 -50.82 16.88
CA PHE A 101 7.44 -51.97 16.88
C PHE A 101 7.57 -52.68 18.23
N THR A 102 6.47 -52.76 18.98
CA THR A 102 6.44 -53.49 20.25
C THR A 102 5.47 -54.65 20.15
N THR A 103 5.82 -55.77 20.78
CA THR A 103 4.95 -56.95 20.85
C THR A 103 4.06 -56.83 22.08
N ALA A 104 2.76 -56.70 21.87
CA ALA A 104 1.76 -57.02 22.89
C ALA A 104 1.32 -58.48 22.70
N ALA A 105 0.80 -59.11 23.75
CA ALA A 105 0.62 -60.57 23.89
C ALA A 105 0.05 -61.33 22.67
N GLU A 106 -0.69 -60.66 21.75
CA GLU A 106 -1.18 -61.25 20.51
C GLU A 106 -1.09 -60.33 19.27
N ASN A 107 -0.49 -59.13 19.37
CA ASN A 107 -0.48 -58.13 18.28
C ASN A 107 0.78 -57.26 18.26
N TYR A 108 1.11 -56.70 17.09
CA TYR A 108 2.14 -55.67 16.96
C TYR A 108 1.54 -54.28 17.21
N ILE A 109 2.14 -53.53 18.13
CA ILE A 109 1.86 -52.11 18.31
C ILE A 109 2.91 -51.33 17.54
N VAL A 110 2.45 -50.43 16.68
CA VAL A 110 3.30 -49.47 15.98
C VAL A 110 3.16 -48.14 16.70
N ALA A 111 4.26 -47.61 17.24
CA ALA A 111 4.28 -46.33 17.94
C ALA A 111 5.40 -45.45 17.38
N THR A 112 5.16 -44.14 17.33
CA THR A 112 6.17 -43.14 17.02
C THR A 112 6.77 -42.62 18.33
N ILE A 113 8.05 -42.88 18.54
CA ILE A 113 8.79 -42.42 19.72
C ILE A 113 9.77 -41.32 19.34
N PRO A 114 9.94 -40.28 20.16
CA PRO A 114 10.91 -39.24 19.86
C PRO A 114 12.32 -39.77 20.06
N ARG A 115 13.23 -39.40 19.15
CA ARG A 115 14.65 -39.70 19.29
C ARG A 115 15.22 -38.96 20.49
N SER A 116 16.11 -39.63 21.20
CA SER A 116 16.84 -39.06 22.34
C SER A 116 18.32 -38.93 22.02
N TYR A 117 18.92 -37.86 22.56
CA TYR A 117 20.36 -37.59 22.50
C TYR A 117 20.90 -37.45 23.93
N ASN A 118 22.22 -37.56 24.09
CA ASN A 118 22.92 -37.38 25.37
C ASN A 118 22.35 -38.26 26.50
N ASN A 119 22.26 -39.57 26.26
CA ASN A 119 21.74 -40.56 27.21
C ASN A 119 20.33 -40.25 27.76
N GLY A 120 19.44 -39.71 26.92
CA GLY A 120 18.05 -39.45 27.29
C GLY A 120 17.77 -38.07 27.90
N THR A 121 18.81 -37.26 28.14
CA THR A 121 18.64 -35.90 28.68
C THR A 121 18.05 -34.92 27.68
N CYS A 122 18.23 -35.18 26.38
CA CYS A 122 17.56 -34.46 25.31
C CYS A 122 16.56 -35.40 24.62
N LEU A 123 15.31 -34.96 24.51
CA LEU A 123 14.25 -35.60 23.71
C LEU A 123 13.79 -34.65 22.61
N CYS A 124 13.81 -35.08 21.35
CA CYS A 124 13.48 -34.20 20.23
C CYS A 124 12.04 -33.67 20.22
N ALA A 125 11.12 -34.30 20.96
CA ALA A 125 9.75 -33.83 21.10
C ALA A 125 9.60 -32.65 22.07
N THR A 126 10.44 -32.55 23.10
CA THR A 126 10.20 -31.65 24.24
C THR A 126 11.38 -30.74 24.57
N SER A 127 12.60 -31.18 24.28
CA SER A 127 13.80 -30.40 24.56
C SER A 127 14.02 -29.33 23.49
N LEU A 128 14.48 -28.15 23.93
CA LEU A 128 14.96 -27.11 23.03
C LEU A 128 16.16 -27.65 22.25
N SER A 129 16.10 -27.58 20.91
CA SER A 129 17.14 -28.18 20.06
C SER A 129 18.56 -27.67 20.28
N ALA A 130 18.72 -26.52 20.94
CA ALA A 130 20.04 -25.97 21.21
C ALA A 130 20.93 -26.92 22.06
N THR A 131 20.33 -27.81 22.85
CA THR A 131 21.09 -28.77 23.69
C THR A 131 21.11 -30.18 23.10
N CYS A 132 20.44 -30.36 21.95
CA CYS A 132 20.14 -31.65 21.35
C CYS A 132 20.99 -31.90 20.11
N TRP A 133 22.26 -32.23 20.34
CA TRP A 133 23.19 -32.54 19.27
C TRP A 133 24.18 -33.61 19.70
N ARG A 134 24.79 -34.27 18.72
CA ARG A 134 25.91 -35.20 18.89
C ARG A 134 26.94 -34.96 17.78
N PRO A 135 28.23 -35.25 18.00
CA PRO A 135 29.21 -35.26 16.92
C PRO A 135 28.74 -36.11 15.75
N LEU A 136 29.05 -35.68 14.53
CA LEU A 136 28.70 -36.44 13.35
C LEU A 136 29.74 -37.54 13.13
N ASP A 137 29.38 -38.74 13.60
CA ASP A 137 30.21 -39.94 13.55
C ASP A 137 29.77 -40.86 12.41
N PHE A 138 30.75 -41.36 11.65
CA PHE A 138 30.55 -42.36 10.60
C PHE A 138 31.34 -43.62 10.90
N VAL A 139 30.78 -44.78 10.58
CA VAL A 139 31.50 -46.05 10.71
C VAL A 139 32.02 -46.47 9.34
N LEU A 140 33.33 -46.37 9.14
CA LEU A 140 34.02 -46.80 7.92
C LEU A 140 35.00 -47.93 8.27
N HIS A 141 34.86 -49.09 7.63
CA HIS A 141 35.73 -50.26 7.87
C HIS A 141 35.94 -50.59 9.36
N GLN A 142 34.87 -50.60 10.15
CA GLN A 142 34.89 -50.86 11.62
C GLN A 142 35.62 -49.81 12.46
N ARG A 143 35.98 -48.64 11.90
CA ARG A 143 36.46 -47.47 12.63
C ARG A 143 35.40 -46.38 12.65
N THR A 144 35.23 -45.75 13.80
CA THR A 144 34.40 -44.55 13.93
C THR A 144 35.25 -43.34 13.55
N ILE A 145 34.81 -42.58 12.56
CA ILE A 145 35.40 -41.32 12.12
C ILE A 145 34.46 -40.21 12.51
N THR A 146 34.95 -39.26 13.30
CA THR A 146 34.22 -38.07 13.72
C THR A 146 34.67 -36.89 12.88
N LEU A 147 33.75 -36.20 12.22
CA LEU A 147 34.09 -35.00 11.44
C LEU A 147 34.23 -33.79 12.38
N PRO A 148 35.37 -33.08 12.38
CA PRO A 148 35.57 -31.90 13.20
C PRO A 148 34.58 -30.80 12.81
N GLY A 149 34.03 -30.13 13.82
CA GLY A 149 33.08 -29.04 13.66
C GLY A 149 31.68 -29.43 13.18
N LEU A 150 31.44 -30.64 12.68
CA LEU A 150 30.12 -31.06 12.19
C LEU A 150 29.37 -31.88 13.25
N VAL A 151 28.14 -31.48 13.53
CA VAL A 151 27.27 -32.15 14.51
C VAL A 151 25.90 -32.46 13.92
N GLY A 152 25.33 -33.59 14.32
CA GLY A 152 23.95 -33.98 14.02
C GLY A 152 23.03 -33.58 15.16
N GLY A 153 21.82 -33.10 14.85
CA GLY A 153 20.79 -32.77 15.82
C GLY A 153 19.44 -33.42 15.48
N CYS A 154 18.40 -33.06 16.24
CA CYS A 154 17.04 -33.52 15.99
C CYS A 154 16.61 -33.29 14.54
N LEU A 155 16.81 -32.08 14.03
CA LEU A 155 16.68 -31.76 12.61
C LEU A 155 18.08 -31.53 12.00
N PRO A 156 18.27 -31.79 10.69
CA PRO A 156 19.51 -31.44 10.01
C PRO A 156 19.91 -29.98 10.21
N VAL A 157 18.92 -29.07 10.19
CA VAL A 157 19.16 -27.64 10.45
C VAL A 157 19.56 -27.34 11.90
N ASP A 158 19.08 -28.14 12.87
CA ASP A 158 19.48 -27.99 14.28
C ASP A 158 20.94 -28.39 14.48
N GLY A 159 21.36 -29.49 13.84
CA GLY A 159 22.76 -29.92 13.82
C GLY A 159 23.66 -28.91 13.08
N LEU A 160 23.23 -28.46 11.90
CA LEU A 160 23.96 -27.45 11.13
C LEU A 160 24.17 -26.17 11.93
N ARG A 161 23.15 -25.66 12.62
CA ARG A 161 23.27 -24.45 13.45
C ARG A 161 24.25 -24.61 14.62
N GLN A 162 24.48 -25.83 15.11
CA GLN A 162 25.46 -26.09 16.15
C GLN A 162 26.85 -26.44 15.62
N SER A 163 26.97 -26.68 14.32
CA SER A 163 28.23 -26.98 13.66
C SER A 163 29.08 -25.72 13.48
N THR A 164 30.38 -25.90 13.21
CA THR A 164 31.33 -24.84 12.82
C THR A 164 31.78 -25.07 11.38
N MET A 165 32.54 -24.12 10.82
CA MET A 165 33.08 -24.22 9.46
C MET A 165 34.44 -24.92 9.41
N GLU A 166 34.93 -25.47 10.53
CA GLU A 166 36.26 -26.07 10.67
C GLU A 166 36.61 -27.05 9.54
N CYS A 167 35.70 -28.00 9.25
CA CYS A 167 35.92 -28.99 8.19
C CYS A 167 36.07 -28.36 6.79
N LEU A 168 35.44 -27.23 6.50
CA LEU A 168 35.49 -26.59 5.18
C LEU A 168 36.85 -25.94 4.88
N PHE A 169 37.65 -25.67 5.92
CA PHE A 169 39.00 -25.12 5.80
C PHE A 169 40.09 -26.19 5.90
N ASP A 170 39.73 -27.45 6.19
CA ASP A 170 40.67 -28.56 6.26
C ASP A 170 40.51 -29.51 5.05
N SER A 171 41.55 -29.55 4.21
CA SER A 171 41.62 -30.46 3.06
C SER A 171 41.49 -31.94 3.44
N THR A 172 41.96 -32.32 4.63
CA THR A 172 41.90 -33.70 5.12
C THR A 172 40.45 -34.06 5.44
N CYS A 173 39.76 -33.19 6.19
CA CYS A 173 38.34 -33.37 6.48
C CYS A 173 37.49 -33.47 5.21
N LEU A 174 37.73 -32.61 4.22
CA LEU A 174 37.02 -32.66 2.94
C LEU A 174 37.30 -33.94 2.14
N SER A 175 38.53 -34.47 2.19
CA SER A 175 38.86 -35.76 1.56
C SER A 175 38.17 -36.96 2.24
N MET A 176 37.98 -36.90 3.57
CA MET A 176 37.20 -37.89 4.30
C MET A 176 35.72 -37.80 3.89
N LEU A 177 35.19 -36.59 3.77
CA LEU A 177 33.82 -36.34 3.32
C LEU A 177 33.59 -36.82 1.87
N SER A 178 34.56 -36.60 0.97
CA SER A 178 34.47 -37.08 -0.42
C SER A 178 34.40 -38.59 -0.50
N THR A 179 35.20 -39.27 0.32
CA THR A 179 35.21 -40.73 0.45
C THR A 179 33.88 -41.24 0.99
N LEU A 180 33.31 -40.56 2.00
CA LEU A 180 32.00 -40.91 2.59
C LEU A 180 30.85 -40.76 1.60
N LEU A 181 30.85 -39.68 0.80
CA LEU A 181 29.79 -39.40 -0.15
C LEU A 181 29.95 -40.16 -1.48
N ASN A 182 31.02 -40.95 -1.64
CA ASN A 182 31.42 -41.56 -2.92
C ASN A 182 31.36 -40.56 -4.09
N SER A 183 31.73 -39.31 -3.80
CA SER A 183 31.58 -38.20 -4.74
C SER A 183 32.93 -37.56 -5.01
N SER A 184 33.26 -37.44 -6.29
CA SER A 184 34.43 -36.69 -6.76
C SER A 184 34.18 -35.18 -6.80
N MET A 185 32.98 -34.71 -6.48
CA MET A 185 32.57 -33.30 -6.54
C MET A 185 32.67 -32.59 -5.18
N VAL A 186 33.70 -32.90 -4.39
CA VAL A 186 33.96 -32.12 -3.16
C VAL A 186 34.82 -30.90 -3.53
N PRO A 187 34.37 -29.67 -3.24
CA PRO A 187 35.13 -28.47 -3.53
C PRO A 187 36.47 -28.45 -2.77
N PRO A 188 37.48 -27.71 -3.27
CA PRO A 188 38.72 -27.52 -2.52
C PRO A 188 38.48 -26.80 -1.20
N SER A 189 39.40 -26.98 -0.25
CA SER A 189 39.35 -26.29 1.05
C SER A 189 39.35 -24.77 0.87
N LEU A 190 38.59 -24.09 1.72
CA LEU A 190 38.48 -22.63 1.71
C LEU A 190 39.79 -21.96 2.13
N ASN A 191 40.01 -20.75 1.62
CA ASN A 191 41.21 -19.98 1.88
C ASN A 191 41.13 -19.26 3.23
N THR A 192 42.05 -19.59 4.14
CA THR A 192 42.17 -18.98 5.48
C THR A 192 42.65 -17.53 5.46
N SER A 193 43.16 -17.05 4.33
CA SER A 193 43.69 -15.68 4.18
C SER A 193 42.60 -14.64 3.86
N VAL A 194 41.37 -15.06 3.55
CA VAL A 194 40.25 -14.14 3.32
C VAL A 194 39.73 -13.65 4.67
N VAL A 195 39.76 -12.34 4.89
CA VAL A 195 39.24 -11.72 6.10
C VAL A 195 37.71 -11.78 6.06
N THR A 196 37.11 -12.42 7.06
CA THR A 196 35.66 -12.51 7.30
C THR A 196 35.40 -12.06 8.73
N ARG A 197 34.20 -11.52 8.99
CA ARG A 197 33.76 -11.20 10.36
C ARG A 197 33.41 -12.44 11.19
N PHE A 198 33.40 -13.62 10.57
CA PHE A 198 33.05 -14.90 11.21
C PHE A 198 34.26 -15.84 11.28
N PRO A 199 34.98 -15.89 12.42
CA PRO A 199 36.07 -16.84 12.61
C PRO A 199 35.62 -18.31 12.48
N TYR A 200 36.21 -19.04 11.55
CA TYR A 200 35.77 -20.40 11.16
C TYR A 200 35.85 -21.47 12.26
N LEU A 201 36.75 -21.29 13.25
CA LEU A 201 36.95 -22.25 14.35
C LEU A 201 36.00 -22.06 15.53
N THR A 202 35.60 -20.82 15.82
CA THR A 202 34.87 -20.49 17.06
C THR A 202 33.42 -20.12 16.80
N THR A 203 33.12 -19.57 15.63
CA THR A 203 31.77 -19.16 15.27
C THR A 203 30.95 -20.36 14.86
N LYS A 204 29.82 -20.55 15.54
CA LYS A 204 28.82 -21.53 15.14
C LYS A 204 28.13 -21.06 13.87
N LEU A 205 27.86 -21.98 12.95
CA LEU A 205 27.09 -21.74 11.74
C LEU A 205 25.69 -21.18 12.06
N GLY A 206 25.14 -21.48 13.23
CA GLY A 206 23.89 -20.88 13.70
C GLY A 206 23.94 -19.35 13.75
N THR A 207 25.01 -18.77 14.28
CA THR A 207 25.18 -17.31 14.32
C THR A 207 25.26 -16.72 12.91
N ILE A 208 25.97 -17.41 12.02
CA ILE A 208 26.14 -16.98 10.62
C ILE A 208 24.80 -17.04 9.87
N ILE A 209 24.04 -18.13 10.06
CA ILE A 209 22.70 -18.32 9.51
C ILE A 209 21.74 -17.26 10.05
N ASP A 210 21.79 -16.96 11.34
CA ASP A 210 20.94 -15.96 11.99
C ASP A 210 21.22 -14.55 11.45
N GLU A 211 22.44 -14.30 10.97
CA GLU A 211 22.87 -13.08 10.30
C GLU A 211 22.88 -13.18 8.76
N LEU A 212 22.18 -14.18 8.21
CA LEU A 212 21.94 -14.40 6.78
C LEU A 212 23.22 -14.57 5.92
N PHE A 213 24.34 -14.97 6.52
CA PHE A 213 25.65 -15.04 5.86
C PHE A 213 26.12 -13.70 5.26
N VAL A 214 25.58 -12.58 5.71
CA VAL A 214 25.98 -11.26 5.22
C VAL A 214 27.28 -10.85 5.87
N GLU A 215 28.29 -10.47 5.09
CA GLU A 215 29.57 -9.92 5.61
C GLU A 215 29.48 -8.41 5.82
N GLU A 216 28.93 -7.68 4.85
CA GLU A 216 28.77 -6.23 4.94
C GLU A 216 27.53 -5.77 4.16
N TRP A 217 26.85 -4.74 4.66
CA TRP A 217 25.77 -4.06 3.97
C TRP A 217 26.32 -2.82 3.25
N ILE A 218 26.35 -2.87 1.91
CA ILE A 218 26.83 -1.76 1.10
C ILE A 218 25.67 -0.82 0.79
N ASN A 219 25.70 0.37 1.38
CA ASN A 219 24.71 1.41 1.14
C ASN A 219 25.08 2.26 -0.09
N ALA A 220 24.79 1.74 -1.29
CA ALA A 220 24.96 2.47 -2.53
C ALA A 220 23.61 2.99 -3.02
N SER A 221 23.38 4.30 -2.92
CA SER A 221 22.22 4.97 -3.51
C SER A 221 22.67 6.04 -4.50
N ASN A 222 21.88 6.28 -5.54
CA ASN A 222 22.17 7.29 -6.56
C ASN A 222 20.92 8.09 -6.87
N PHE A 223 20.88 9.32 -6.35
CA PHE A 223 19.75 10.23 -6.56
C PHE A 223 19.59 10.62 -8.03
N SER A 224 20.69 10.86 -8.76
CA SER A 224 20.60 11.25 -10.17
C SER A 224 20.01 10.14 -11.04
N ALA A 225 20.37 8.87 -10.77
CA ALA A 225 19.76 7.72 -11.43
C ALA A 225 18.26 7.61 -11.13
N TYR A 226 17.86 7.86 -9.87
CA TYR A 226 16.45 7.91 -9.48
C TYR A 226 15.69 9.04 -10.22
N TYR A 227 16.25 10.25 -10.24
CA TYR A 227 15.62 11.41 -10.87
C TYR A 227 15.47 11.21 -12.39
N GLN A 228 16.49 10.65 -13.04
CA GLN A 228 16.45 10.29 -14.45
C GLN A 228 15.40 9.21 -14.75
N ALA A 229 15.21 8.24 -13.85
CA ALA A 229 14.17 7.23 -13.99
C ALA A 229 12.76 7.82 -13.83
N CYS A 230 12.57 8.74 -12.87
CA CYS A 230 11.30 9.45 -12.68
C CYS A 230 10.97 10.37 -13.87
N SER A 231 11.97 11.11 -14.38
CA SER A 231 11.89 12.00 -15.54
C SER A 231 10.58 12.81 -15.59
N PRO A 232 10.32 13.73 -14.66
CA PRO A 232 9.07 14.49 -14.62
C PRO A 232 8.89 15.32 -15.90
N ARG A 233 7.72 15.20 -16.55
CA ARG A 233 7.41 15.95 -17.79
C ARG A 233 7.05 17.40 -17.50
N LEU A 234 6.41 17.63 -16.37
CA LEU A 234 5.93 18.92 -15.93
C LEU A 234 5.98 18.99 -14.40
N CYS A 235 6.35 20.15 -13.88
CA CYS A 235 6.24 20.49 -12.46
C CYS A 235 5.36 21.73 -12.33
N GLN A 236 4.34 21.66 -11.48
CA GLN A 236 3.40 22.74 -11.24
C GLN A 236 3.48 23.19 -9.79
N VAL A 237 3.50 24.50 -9.57
CA VAL A 237 3.40 25.10 -8.24
C VAL A 237 2.22 26.02 -8.18
N ARG A 238 1.43 25.88 -7.12
CA ARG A 238 0.29 26.75 -6.84
C ARG A 238 0.65 27.68 -5.70
N PHE A 239 0.46 28.97 -5.88
CA PHE A 239 0.62 29.91 -4.77
C PHE A 239 -0.45 30.98 -4.85
N ASN A 240 -0.85 31.47 -3.67
CA ASN A 240 -1.88 32.48 -3.53
C ASN A 240 -1.22 33.85 -3.52
N GLU A 241 -1.45 34.63 -4.58
CA GLU A 241 -1.06 36.04 -4.61
C GLU A 241 -2.23 36.91 -4.13
N HIS A 242 -1.90 38.02 -3.48
CA HIS A 242 -2.88 39.05 -3.17
C HIS A 242 -3.27 39.81 -4.44
N ASN A 243 -4.57 40.01 -4.61
CA ASN A 243 -5.08 40.76 -5.75
C ASN A 243 -4.66 42.24 -5.64
N ASN A 244 -4.16 42.80 -6.73
CA ASN A 244 -3.81 44.21 -6.80
C ASN A 244 -5.07 45.10 -6.68
N ALA A 245 -4.94 46.29 -6.09
CA ALA A 245 -6.03 47.25 -5.89
C ALA A 245 -6.79 47.57 -7.19
N ILE A 246 -6.10 47.62 -8.33
CA ILE A 246 -6.72 47.85 -9.64
C ILE A 246 -7.73 46.74 -9.96
N TYR A 247 -7.37 45.48 -9.73
CA TYR A 247 -8.25 44.33 -9.98
C TYR A 247 -9.49 44.36 -9.09
N ILE A 248 -9.32 44.75 -7.82
CA ILE A 248 -10.44 44.90 -6.86
C ILE A 248 -11.40 45.98 -7.37
N ILE A 249 -10.88 47.15 -7.76
CA ILE A 249 -11.68 48.28 -8.24
C ILE A 249 -12.42 47.94 -9.54
N THR A 250 -11.74 47.32 -10.51
CA THR A 250 -12.38 46.93 -11.79
C THR A 250 -13.48 45.89 -11.58
N THR A 251 -13.30 44.97 -10.63
CA THR A 251 -14.30 43.95 -10.31
C THR A 251 -15.53 44.57 -9.65
N LEU A 252 -15.34 45.52 -8.73
CA LEU A 252 -16.44 46.26 -8.09
C LEU A 252 -17.24 47.10 -9.11
N LEU A 253 -16.54 47.79 -10.02
CA LEU A 253 -17.16 48.54 -11.11
C LEU A 253 -17.94 47.63 -12.05
N GLY A 254 -17.38 46.47 -12.41
CA GLY A 254 -18.05 45.46 -13.22
C GLY A 254 -19.31 44.91 -12.55
N PHE A 255 -19.26 44.66 -11.24
CA PHE A 255 -20.41 44.20 -10.47
C PHE A 255 -21.52 45.26 -10.41
N TYR A 256 -21.15 46.52 -10.17
CA TYR A 256 -22.09 47.64 -10.17
C TYR A 256 -22.75 47.84 -11.54
N GLY A 257 -21.96 47.77 -12.63
CA GLY A 257 -22.46 47.89 -13.99
C GLY A 257 -23.42 46.74 -14.35
N GLY A 258 -23.03 45.50 -14.05
CA GLY A 258 -23.85 44.32 -14.30
C GLY A 258 -25.16 44.33 -13.50
N LEU A 259 -25.09 44.70 -12.21
CA LEU A 259 -26.27 44.80 -11.35
C LEU A 259 -27.26 45.85 -11.89
N THR A 260 -26.77 47.00 -12.34
CA THR A 260 -27.61 48.07 -12.88
C THR A 260 -28.35 47.64 -14.15
N VAL A 261 -27.66 46.95 -15.06
CA VAL A 261 -28.26 46.44 -16.31
C VAL A 261 -29.28 45.34 -16.01
N CYS A 262 -28.93 44.36 -15.16
CA CYS A 262 -29.85 43.31 -14.75
C CYS A 262 -31.10 43.88 -14.08
N LEU A 263 -30.94 44.85 -13.18
CA LEU A 263 -32.07 45.49 -12.50
C LEU A 263 -32.99 46.21 -13.49
N ARG A 264 -32.45 46.90 -14.50
CA ARG A 264 -33.26 47.51 -15.58
C ARG A 264 -34.05 46.47 -16.36
N PHE A 265 -33.44 45.34 -16.73
CA PHE A 265 -34.15 44.26 -17.41
C PHE A 265 -35.28 43.67 -16.55
N ILE A 266 -35.02 43.45 -15.26
CA ILE A 266 -36.02 42.95 -14.32
C ILE A 266 -37.18 43.96 -14.18
N VAL A 267 -36.87 45.25 -14.03
CA VAL A 267 -37.89 46.30 -13.91
C VAL A 267 -38.74 46.39 -15.17
N LEU A 268 -38.14 46.36 -16.36
CA LEU A 268 -38.88 46.34 -17.64
C LEU A 268 -39.82 45.13 -17.72
N ARG A 269 -39.34 43.94 -17.35
CA ARG A 269 -40.18 42.73 -17.33
C ARG A 269 -41.31 42.80 -16.31
N ILE A 270 -41.08 43.40 -15.14
CA ILE A 270 -42.14 43.61 -14.14
C ILE A 270 -43.19 44.60 -14.67
N MET A 271 -42.77 45.68 -15.35
CA MET A 271 -43.72 46.64 -15.92
C MET A 271 -44.53 46.04 -17.07
N ASP A 272 -43.91 45.25 -17.95
CA ASP A 272 -44.61 44.52 -19.01
C ASP A 272 -45.62 43.52 -18.42
N CYS A 273 -45.22 42.74 -17.41
CA CYS A 273 -46.12 41.85 -16.69
C CYS A 273 -47.28 42.62 -16.05
N ARG A 274 -47.03 43.78 -15.43
CA ARG A 274 -48.09 44.61 -14.85
C ARG A 274 -49.05 45.13 -15.91
N MET A 275 -48.57 45.56 -17.06
CA MET A 275 -49.43 46.01 -18.17
C MET A 275 -50.28 44.89 -18.75
N ILE A 276 -49.71 43.70 -18.91
CA ILE A 276 -50.43 42.51 -19.40
C ILE A 276 -51.48 42.06 -18.38
N CYS A 277 -51.15 42.04 -17.08
CA CYS A 277 -52.11 41.74 -16.02
C CYS A 277 -53.23 42.80 -15.93
N ALA A 278 -52.93 44.10 -16.09
CA ALA A 278 -53.93 45.15 -16.08
C ALA A 278 -54.91 45.06 -17.28
N ARG A 279 -54.39 44.76 -18.48
CA ARG A 279 -55.23 44.52 -19.67
C ARG A 279 -56.14 43.30 -19.52
N HIS A 280 -55.67 42.22 -18.92
CA HIS A 280 -56.53 41.06 -18.64
C HIS A 280 -57.59 41.34 -17.56
N LEU A 281 -57.28 42.19 -16.57
CA LEU A 281 -58.26 42.60 -15.55
C LEU A 281 -59.40 43.45 -16.14
N GLU A 282 -59.09 44.32 -17.12
CA GLU A 282 -60.11 45.11 -17.85
C GLU A 282 -61.01 44.24 -18.74
N ILE A 283 -60.48 43.16 -19.31
CA ILE A 283 -61.25 42.22 -20.13
C ILE A 283 -62.19 41.38 -19.26
N CYS A 284 -61.72 40.86 -18.11
CA CYS A 284 -62.60 40.18 -17.15
C CYS A 284 -63.64 41.10 -16.51
N GLY A 285 -63.35 42.40 -16.35
CA GLY A 285 -64.32 43.38 -15.87
C GLY A 285 -65.45 43.68 -16.86
N LYS A 286 -65.20 43.54 -18.17
CA LYS A 286 -66.20 43.78 -19.22
C LYS A 286 -67.10 42.57 -19.49
N GLU A 287 -66.59 41.33 -19.40
CA GLU A 287 -67.42 40.14 -19.60
C GLU A 287 -68.46 39.94 -18.47
N LEU A 288 -68.22 40.46 -17.26
CA LEU A 288 -69.19 40.38 -16.17
C LEU A 288 -70.37 41.38 -16.31
N CYS A 289 -70.21 42.46 -17.08
CA CYS A 289 -71.29 43.44 -17.35
C CYS A 289 -72.21 43.04 -18.51
N CYS A 290 -71.76 42.15 -19.41
CA CYS A 290 -72.59 41.71 -20.55
C CYS A 290 -73.64 40.65 -20.17
N ILE A 291 -73.58 40.08 -18.96
CA ILE A 291 -74.55 39.07 -18.50
C ILE A 291 -75.81 39.74 -17.91
N THR A 292 -75.71 40.96 -17.39
CA THR A 292 -76.83 41.64 -16.71
C THR A 292 -77.81 42.35 -17.65
N GLU A 293 -77.46 42.59 -18.92
CA GLU A 293 -78.30 43.32 -19.89
C GLU A 293 -79.23 42.40 -20.72
N VAL A 294 -79.02 41.08 -20.68
CA VAL A 294 -79.83 40.10 -21.44
C VAL A 294 -81.06 39.62 -20.64
N GLU A 295 -81.04 39.67 -19.30
CA GLU A 295 -82.19 39.28 -18.47
C GLU A 295 -83.33 40.32 -18.49
N GLU A 296 -83.06 41.62 -18.69
CA GLU A 296 -84.10 42.67 -18.68
C GLU A 296 -84.94 42.73 -19.99
N GLN A 297 -84.47 42.13 -21.08
CA GLN A 297 -85.19 42.07 -22.36
C GLN A 297 -86.12 40.84 -22.48
N GLN A 298 -85.88 39.78 -21.69
CA GLN A 298 -86.72 38.57 -21.68
C GLN A 298 -88.00 38.73 -20.82
N GLU A 299 -88.00 39.58 -19.79
CA GLU A 299 -89.18 39.83 -18.95
C GLU A 299 -90.26 40.70 -19.63
N LYS A 300 -89.89 41.54 -20.61
CA LYS A 300 -90.83 42.43 -21.32
C LYS A 300 -91.57 41.76 -22.49
N GLN A 301 -91.11 40.62 -23.00
CA GLN A 301 -91.83 39.86 -24.05
C GLN A 301 -92.89 38.89 -23.52
N VAL A 302 -92.83 38.48 -22.24
CA VAL A 302 -93.83 37.58 -21.63
C VAL A 302 -95.10 38.34 -21.21
N ALA A 303 -95.02 39.64 -20.94
CA ALA A 303 -96.17 40.46 -20.54
C ALA A 303 -97.12 40.87 -21.70
N ILE A 304 -96.69 40.74 -22.97
CA ILE A 304 -97.50 41.14 -24.14
C ILE A 304 -98.31 39.96 -24.71
N LEU A 305 -97.95 38.71 -24.39
CA LEU A 305 -98.67 37.51 -24.86
C LEU A 305 -99.83 37.05 -23.96
N GLN A 306 -100.01 37.62 -22.75
CA GLN A 306 -101.13 37.27 -21.87
C GLN A 306 -102.36 38.20 -21.97
N ASN A 307 -102.30 39.29 -22.74
CA ASN A 307 -103.42 40.25 -22.88
C ASN A 307 -104.20 40.11 -24.21
N GLY A 308 -103.88 39.08 -25.03
CA GLY A 308 -104.52 38.82 -26.34
C GLY A 308 -105.54 37.68 -26.37
N ASN A 309 -105.68 36.89 -25.30
CA ASN A 309 -106.52 35.68 -25.27
C ASN A 309 -107.84 35.82 -24.50
N ALA A 310 -108.29 37.06 -24.26
CA ALA A 310 -109.59 37.38 -23.67
C ALA A 310 -110.55 38.03 -24.69
N LYS A 311 -110.70 37.44 -25.89
CA LYS A 311 -111.79 37.80 -26.82
C LYS A 311 -112.05 36.76 -27.92
N LEU A 312 -112.14 35.47 -27.58
CA LEU A 312 -112.72 34.46 -28.49
C LEU A 312 -113.08 33.15 -27.76
N LYS A 313 -114.21 33.18 -27.01
CA LYS A 313 -115.21 32.09 -26.87
C LYS A 313 -116.24 32.46 -25.81
N ARG A 314 -117.28 33.21 -26.23
CA ARG A 314 -118.65 32.94 -25.77
C ARG A 314 -119.14 31.80 -26.66
N PHE A 315 -119.22 30.61 -26.09
CA PHE A 315 -120.27 29.60 -26.20
C PHE A 315 -119.91 28.48 -25.22
#